data_AF-A0A9D3ZPC6-F1
#
_entry.id   AF-A0A9D3ZPC6-F1
#
_cell.length_a   1.000
_cell.length_b   1.000
_cell.length_c   1.000
_cell.angle_alpha   90.00
_cell.angle_beta   90.00
_cell.angle_gamma   90.00
#
_symmetry.space_group_name_H-M   'P 1'
#
loop_
_entity.id
_entity.type
_entity.pdbx_description
1 polymer ?
#
loop_
_entity_poly.entity_id
_entity_poly.type
_entity_poly.pdbx_seq_one_letter_code
_entity_poly.pdbx_strand_id
1 'polypeptide(L)'
;MASSKLQALWNHPAGPKTIHFWAPTFKWGISIANVADFAKPPEKLSYPQQIAVTATGIIWSRYSTVITPKNWNLFSVNIAMAGTGIYQLTRKIKHDYFSEAEPAIASE
;
A
#
# COMPACT_ATOMS: atom_id res chain seq x y z
N MET A 1 -3.66 -28.47 -20.72
CA MET A 1 -3.87 -28.19 -19.27
C MET A 1 -3.88 -26.69 -18.88
N ALA A 2 -3.68 -25.72 -19.79
CA ALA A 2 -3.75 -24.28 -19.46
C ALA A 2 -5.18 -23.72 -19.30
N SER A 3 -6.17 -24.31 -19.99
CA SER A 3 -7.58 -23.91 -19.91
C SER A 3 -8.14 -23.99 -18.48
N SER A 4 -7.74 -24.98 -17.68
CA SER A 4 -8.27 -25.21 -16.34
C SER A 4 -7.99 -24.07 -15.34
N LYS A 5 -6.79 -23.47 -15.38
CA LYS A 5 -6.41 -22.40 -14.43
C LYS A 5 -7.07 -21.06 -14.77
N LEU A 6 -7.14 -20.71 -16.06
CA LEU A 6 -7.86 -19.52 -16.54
C LEU A 6 -9.36 -19.66 -16.29
N GLN A 7 -9.95 -20.84 -16.55
CA GLN A 7 -11.35 -21.14 -16.26
C GLN A 7 -11.64 -21.05 -14.76
N ALA A 8 -10.73 -21.54 -13.91
CA ALA A 8 -10.85 -21.44 -12.45
C ALA A 8 -10.79 -19.99 -11.95
N LEU A 9 -9.91 -19.17 -12.53
CA LEU A 9 -9.79 -17.74 -12.18
C LEU A 9 -11.02 -16.95 -12.66
N TRP A 10 -11.55 -17.28 -13.84
CA TRP A 10 -12.75 -16.67 -14.44
C TRP A 10 -14.04 -16.98 -13.68
N ASN A 11 -14.13 -18.17 -13.08
CA ASN A 11 -15.30 -18.62 -12.32
C ASN A 11 -15.12 -18.49 -10.79
N HIS A 12 -14.02 -17.91 -10.32
CA HIS A 12 -13.81 -17.67 -8.89
C HIS A 12 -14.89 -16.71 -8.34
N PRO A 13 -15.43 -16.94 -7.12
CA PRO A 13 -16.47 -16.07 -6.54
C PRO A 13 -16.00 -14.62 -6.32
N ALA A 14 -14.69 -14.41 -6.14
CA ALA A 14 -14.04 -13.09 -6.16
C ALA A 14 -13.24 -12.84 -7.46
N GLY A 15 -13.64 -13.47 -8.57
CA GLY A 15 -12.98 -13.38 -9.86
C GLY A 15 -13.47 -12.21 -10.72
N PRO A 16 -12.96 -12.06 -11.96
CA PRO A 16 -13.17 -10.90 -12.82
C PRO A 16 -14.63 -10.58 -13.19
N LYS A 17 -15.56 -11.52 -12.94
CA LYS A 17 -17.00 -11.32 -13.15
C LYS A 17 -17.69 -10.53 -12.03
N THR A 18 -17.02 -10.31 -10.89
CA THR A 18 -17.65 -9.74 -9.70
C THR A 18 -17.02 -8.43 -9.26
N ILE A 19 -17.79 -7.62 -8.54
CA ILE A 19 -17.31 -6.36 -7.96
C ILE A 19 -16.15 -6.59 -6.98
N HIS A 20 -16.07 -7.79 -6.40
CA HIS A 20 -14.99 -8.18 -5.49
C HIS A 20 -13.62 -8.24 -6.19
N PHE A 21 -13.56 -8.36 -7.51
CA PHE A 21 -12.31 -8.22 -8.27
C PHE A 21 -12.03 -6.77 -8.65
N TRP A 22 -13.03 -6.07 -9.20
CA TRP A 22 -12.84 -4.73 -9.76
C TRP A 22 -12.66 -3.65 -8.69
N ALA A 23 -13.38 -3.72 -7.57
CA ALA A 23 -13.23 -2.72 -6.51
C ALA A 23 -11.79 -2.69 -5.92
N PRO A 24 -11.17 -3.84 -5.55
CA PRO A 24 -9.75 -3.86 -5.20
C PRO A 24 -8.82 -3.43 -6.34
N THR A 25 -9.17 -3.78 -7.58
CA THR A 25 -8.37 -3.39 -8.76
C THR A 25 -8.30 -1.87 -8.90
N PHE A 26 -9.41 -1.16 -8.77
CA PHE A 26 -9.41 0.31 -8.78
C PHE A 26 -8.71 0.92 -7.57
N LYS A 27 -8.79 0.26 -6.40
CA LYS A 27 -8.09 0.69 -5.18
C LYS A 27 -6.56 0.76 -5.37
N TRP A 28 -5.98 0.01 -6.31
CA TRP A 28 -4.55 0.13 -6.65
C TRP A 28 -4.14 1.53 -7.11
N GLY A 29 -5.07 2.35 -7.60
CA GLY A 29 -4.80 3.76 -7.92
C GLY A 29 -4.25 4.54 -6.72
N ILE A 30 -4.69 4.22 -5.50
CA ILE A 30 -4.17 4.85 -4.27
C ILE A 30 -2.69 4.49 -4.08
N SER A 31 -2.35 3.21 -4.20
CA SER A 31 -0.96 2.75 -4.06
C SER A 31 -0.06 3.33 -5.16
N ILE A 32 -0.54 3.39 -6.41
CA ILE A 32 0.20 3.98 -7.52
C ILE A 32 0.45 5.48 -7.29
N ALA A 33 -0.56 6.23 -6.85
CA ALA A 33 -0.40 7.64 -6.49
C ALA A 33 0.61 7.82 -5.35
N ASN A 34 0.55 6.95 -4.34
CA ASN A 34 1.50 6.96 -3.23
C ASN A 34 2.93 6.67 -3.71
N VAL A 35 3.12 5.76 -4.66
CA VAL A 35 4.43 5.49 -5.29
C VAL A 35 4.89 6.68 -6.14
N ALA A 36 4.01 7.31 -6.90
CA ALA A 36 4.35 8.51 -7.67
C ALA A 36 4.80 9.67 -6.77
N ASP A 37 4.23 9.77 -5.57
CA ASP A 37 4.67 10.71 -4.54
C ASP A 37 6.09 10.42 -4.04
N PHE A 38 6.71 9.29 -4.40
CA PHE A 38 8.08 9.03 -4.01
C PHE A 38 9.10 9.95 -4.66
N ALA A 39 8.76 10.62 -5.76
CA ALA A 39 9.60 11.64 -6.35
C ALA A 39 9.48 12.99 -5.61
N LYS A 40 8.50 13.16 -4.72
CA LYS A 40 8.28 14.44 -4.03
C LYS A 40 9.26 14.61 -2.86
N PRO A 41 9.65 15.88 -2.59
CA PRO A 41 10.47 16.23 -1.43
C PRO A 41 9.79 15.78 -0.11
N PRO A 42 10.52 15.17 0.85
CA PRO A 42 9.99 14.68 2.13
C PRO A 42 9.26 15.72 2.98
N GLU A 43 9.62 16.99 2.84
CA GLU A 43 9.05 18.15 3.52
C GLU A 43 7.57 18.34 3.16
N LYS A 44 7.19 18.00 1.92
CA LYS A 44 5.80 18.08 1.44
C LYS A 44 4.95 16.87 1.83
N LEU A 45 5.53 15.86 2.47
CA LEU A 45 4.81 14.67 2.91
C LEU A 45 4.09 14.93 4.23
N SER A 46 2.84 14.48 4.33
CA SER A 46 2.01 14.64 5.53
C SER A 46 2.09 13.40 6.42
N TYR A 47 2.54 13.59 7.68
CA TYR A 47 2.58 12.51 8.68
C TYR A 47 1.20 11.88 8.94
N PRO A 48 0.13 12.65 9.24
CA PRO A 48 -1.19 12.07 9.48
C PRO A 48 -1.69 11.23 8.31
N GLN A 49 -1.45 11.70 7.08
CA GLN A 49 -1.87 10.98 5.87
C GLN A 49 -1.13 9.65 5.74
N GLN A 50 0.20 9.63 5.87
CA GLN A 50 0.97 8.39 5.68
C GLN A 50 0.77 7.41 6.83
N ILE A 51 0.54 7.90 8.06
CA ILE A 51 0.13 7.07 9.20
C ILE A 51 -1.24 6.45 8.90
N ALA A 52 -2.22 7.24 8.43
CA ALA A 52 -3.54 6.72 8.09
C ALA A 52 -3.48 5.66 6.97
N VAL A 53 -2.73 5.91 5.89
CA VAL A 53 -2.53 4.95 4.79
C VAL A 53 -1.88 3.66 5.30
N THR A 54 -0.87 3.77 6.15
CA THR A 54 -0.17 2.63 6.74
C THR A 54 -1.09 1.82 7.65
N ALA A 55 -1.72 2.47 8.62
CA ALA A 55 -2.59 1.83 9.61
C ALA A 55 -3.79 1.16 8.94
N THR A 56 -4.45 1.85 8.01
CA THR A 56 -5.57 1.28 7.26
C THR A 56 -5.11 0.11 6.38
N GLY A 57 -3.95 0.21 5.73
CA GLY A 57 -3.38 -0.90 4.96
C GLY A 57 -3.14 -2.15 5.82
N ILE A 58 -2.57 -2.01 7.02
CA ILE A 58 -2.33 -3.14 7.93
C ILE A 58 -3.64 -3.78 8.40
N ILE A 59 -4.59 -2.97 8.89
CA ILE A 59 -5.87 -3.44 9.42
C ILE A 59 -6.63 -4.22 8.34
N TRP A 60 -6.77 -3.62 7.15
CA TRP A 60 -7.52 -4.24 6.06
C TRP A 60 -6.81 -5.43 5.42
N SER A 61 -5.48 -5.50 5.51
CA SER A 61 -4.73 -6.70 5.13
C SER A 61 -5.18 -7.89 5.97
N ARG A 62 -5.30 -7.73 7.30
CA ARG A 62 -5.80 -8.83 8.15
C ARG A 62 -7.24 -9.20 7.80
N TYR A 63 -8.14 -8.24 7.71
CA TYR A 63 -9.56 -8.53 7.41
C TYR A 63 -9.76 -9.25 6.08
N SER A 64 -8.99 -8.93 5.05
CA SER A 64 -9.09 -9.57 3.73
C SER A 64 -8.84 -11.10 3.74
N THR A 65 -8.12 -11.60 4.74
CA THR A 65 -7.83 -13.04 4.92
C THR A 65 -8.84 -13.77 5.79
N VAL A 66 -9.64 -13.02 6.57
CA VAL A 66 -10.69 -13.54 7.46
C VAL A 66 -12.02 -13.64 6.72
N ILE A 67 -12.27 -12.74 5.76
CA ILE A 67 -13.47 -12.78 4.92
C ILE A 67 -13.47 -14.04 4.04
N THR A 68 -14.60 -14.73 3.99
CA THR A 68 -14.82 -15.93 3.16
C THR A 68 -15.81 -15.61 2.04
N PRO A 69 -15.51 -15.90 0.77
CA PRO A 69 -14.25 -16.47 0.26
C PRO A 69 -13.09 -15.47 0.31
N LYS A 70 -11.86 -15.99 0.49
CA LYS A 70 -10.65 -15.15 0.60
C LYS A 70 -10.39 -14.38 -0.68
N ASN A 71 -10.16 -13.08 -0.55
CA ASN A 71 -9.86 -12.20 -1.68
C ASN A 71 -8.40 -11.75 -1.64
N TRP A 72 -7.56 -12.45 -2.40
CA TRP A 72 -6.12 -12.18 -2.48
C TRP A 72 -5.79 -10.85 -3.17
N ASN A 73 -6.65 -10.34 -4.06
CA ASN A 73 -6.46 -9.01 -4.66
C ASN A 73 -6.68 -7.92 -3.61
N LEU A 74 -7.75 -8.04 -2.82
CA LEU A 74 -8.01 -7.15 -1.68
C LEU A 74 -6.88 -7.21 -0.64
N PHE A 75 -6.32 -8.39 -0.36
CA PHE A 75 -5.14 -8.51 0.50
C PHE A 75 -3.95 -7.75 -0.08
N SER A 76 -3.63 -8.00 -1.36
CA SER A 76 -2.45 -7.46 -2.03
C SER A 76 -2.45 -5.93 -2.08
N VAL A 77 -3.59 -5.31 -2.40
CA VAL A 77 -3.68 -3.85 -2.46
C VAL A 77 -3.49 -3.20 -1.09
N ASN A 78 -4.00 -3.81 -0.02
CA ASN A 78 -3.86 -3.26 1.34
C ASN A 78 -2.43 -3.44 1.89
N ILE A 79 -1.76 -4.56 1.58
CA ILE A 79 -0.35 -4.75 1.89
C ILE A 79 0.51 -3.73 1.14
N ALA A 80 0.23 -3.51 -0.15
CA ALA A 80 0.94 -2.52 -0.94
C ALA A 80 0.78 -1.11 -0.35
N MET A 81 -0.45 -0.71 0.01
CA MET A 81 -0.70 0.57 0.70
C MET A 81 0.09 0.70 2.01
N ALA A 82 0.12 -0.37 2.83
CA ALA A 82 0.89 -0.37 4.06
C ALA A 82 2.39 -0.20 3.78
N GLY A 83 2.93 -0.95 2.82
CA GLY A 83 4.34 -0.88 2.46
C GLY A 83 4.76 0.48 1.91
N THR A 84 3.97 1.07 1.01
CA THR A 84 4.26 2.39 0.45
C THR A 84 4.16 3.48 1.52
N GLY A 85 3.16 3.40 2.41
CA GLY A 85 3.01 4.32 3.54
C GLY A 85 4.19 4.25 4.53
N ILE A 86 4.64 3.04 4.88
CA ILE A 86 5.82 2.84 5.74
C ILE A 86 7.05 3.48 5.11
N TYR A 87 7.30 3.24 3.82
CA TYR A 87 8.44 3.84 3.13
C TYR A 87 8.38 5.38 3.16
N GLN A 88 7.19 5.97 2.98
CA GLN A 88 7.01 7.41 3.08
C GLN A 88 7.12 7.98 4.48
N LEU A 89 6.82 7.20 5.51
CA LEU A 89 7.09 7.59 6.89
C LEU A 89 8.58 7.52 7.18
N THR A 90 9.25 6.44 6.82
CA THR A 90 10.69 6.26 7.04
C THR A 90 11.51 7.37 6.39
N ARG A 91 11.21 7.76 5.15
CA ARG A 91 11.92 8.85 4.48
C ARG A 91 11.71 10.21 5.16
N LYS A 92 10.50 10.47 5.68
CA LYS A 92 10.16 11.73 6.33
C LYS A 92 10.83 11.83 7.70
N ILE A 93 10.78 10.75 8.48
CA ILE A 93 11.50 10.65 9.76
C ILE A 93 13.01 10.78 9.53
N LYS A 94 13.56 10.12 8.50
CA LYS A 94 14.98 10.24 8.17
C LYS A 94 15.36 11.68 7.86
N HIS A 95 14.55 12.35 7.04
CA HIS A 95 14.76 13.75 6.71
C HIS A 95 14.71 14.66 7.94
N ASP A 96 13.64 14.57 8.74
CA ASP A 96 13.40 15.51 9.83
C ASP A 96 14.36 15.30 11.02
N TYR A 97 14.80 14.06 11.31
CA TYR A 97 15.63 13.78 12.49
C TYR A 97 17.11 13.54 12.20
N PHE A 98 17.47 13.03 11.02
CA PHE A 98 18.86 12.69 10.68
C PHE A 98 19.51 13.74 9.77
N SER A 99 18.73 14.52 9.03
CA SER A 99 19.31 15.61 8.20
C SER A 99 19.68 16.84 9.03
N GLU A 100 19.05 17.06 10.19
CA GLU A 100 19.44 18.09 11.17
C GLU A 100 20.64 17.68 12.05
N ALA A 101 20.97 16.39 12.13
CA ALA A 101 22.12 15.90 12.89
C ALA A 101 23.46 16.11 12.16
N GLU A 102 23.45 16.11 10.83
CA GLU A 102 24.64 16.29 9.98
C GLU A 102 25.26 17.71 10.07
N PRO A 103 24.52 18.83 10.08
CA PRO A 103 25.11 20.15 10.29
C PRO A 103 25.56 20.40 11.73
N ALA A 104 25.04 19.67 12.73
CA ALA A 104 25.41 19.84 14.14
C ALA A 104 26.73 19.14 14.51
N ILE A 105 27.06 18.02 13.84
CA ILE A 105 28.30 17.26 14.09
C ILE A 105 29.46 17.80 13.22
N ALA A 106 29.16 18.42 12.07
CA ALA A 106 30.18 19.05 11.21
C ALA A 106 30.67 20.42 11.74
N SER A 107 30.09 20.94 12.82
CA SER A 107 30.48 22.19 13.47
C SER A 107 31.25 22.03 14.79
N GLU A 108 31.65 20.81 15.15
CA GLU A 108 32.58 20.54 16.27
C GLU A 108 34.03 20.40 15.81
#